data_AF-A0AAV4D191-F1
#
_entry.id   AF-A0AAV4D191-F1
#
_cell.length_a   1.000
_cell.length_b   1.000
_cell.length_c   1.000
_cell.angle_alpha   90.00
_cell.angle_beta   90.00
_cell.angle_gamma   90.00
#
_symmetry.space_group_name_H-M   'P 1'
#
loop_
_entity.id
_entity.type
_entity.pdbx_description
1 polymer ?
#
loop_
_entity_poly.entity_id
_entity_poly.type
_entity_poly.pdbx_seq_one_letter_code
_entity_poly.pdbx_strand_id
1 'polypeptide(L)'
;MYLSFIANSYGQAPPSCDQVINKCVNGFCELQTNQQLGCTCFGGYIKDPGNPLVCHPIPPCNLMPGSPDQQCLNGWCHMQSNGIFGCLCNQGFQLSGSNPNMCENIDECSVGYTDCAPGACTDLPGDFTCQACNPGYTLTSYGKCQPFQYGNSDVPQRWRQSNPWLLAWLWDSMIF
;
A
#
# COMPACT_ATOMS: atom_id res chain seq x y z
N MET A 1 20.68 -15.27 -75.69
CA MET A 1 20.26 -14.18 -74.79
C MET A 1 19.50 -14.81 -73.63
N TYR A 2 20.23 -15.38 -72.66
CA TYR A 2 19.65 -15.90 -71.43
C TYR A 2 20.33 -15.14 -70.30
N LEU A 3 19.57 -14.24 -69.68
CA LEU A 3 20.02 -13.44 -68.55
C LEU A 3 20.19 -14.37 -67.35
N SER A 4 21.41 -14.41 -66.83
CA SER A 4 21.77 -15.04 -65.57
C SER A 4 21.02 -14.31 -64.45
N PHE A 5 20.11 -15.01 -63.77
CA PHE A 5 19.54 -14.51 -62.52
C PHE A 5 20.66 -14.53 -61.46
N ILE A 6 21.03 -13.35 -61.00
CA ILE A 6 21.93 -13.16 -59.87
C ILE A 6 21.17 -13.69 -58.66
N ALA A 7 21.56 -14.86 -58.15
CA ALA A 7 21.12 -15.34 -56.85
C ALA A 7 21.70 -14.39 -55.80
N ASN A 8 20.89 -13.43 -55.33
CA ASN A 8 21.24 -12.65 -54.15
C ASN A 8 21.36 -13.61 -52.97
N SER A 9 22.59 -13.72 -52.48
CA SER A 9 22.95 -14.36 -51.23
C SER A 9 22.12 -13.82 -50.07
N TYR A 10 21.91 -14.70 -49.07
CA TYR A 10 21.29 -14.49 -47.75
C TYR A 10 19.79 -14.76 -47.64
N GLY A 11 19.41 -16.01 -47.89
CA GLY A 11 18.20 -16.61 -47.30
C GLY A 11 18.37 -16.90 -45.82
N GLN A 12 18.38 -15.87 -44.97
CA GLN A 12 18.21 -16.06 -43.53
C GLN A 12 16.70 -16.08 -43.24
N ALA A 13 16.21 -17.21 -42.71
CA ALA A 13 14.86 -17.30 -42.20
C ALA A 13 14.62 -16.19 -41.15
N PRO A 14 13.40 -15.64 -41.04
CA PRO A 14 13.09 -14.69 -39.99
C PRO A 14 13.48 -15.30 -38.63
N PRO A 15 14.09 -14.51 -37.74
CA PRO A 15 14.54 -15.04 -36.47
C PRO A 15 13.32 -15.62 -35.72
N SER A 16 13.42 -16.89 -35.34
CA SER A 16 12.39 -17.60 -34.58
C SER A 16 12.99 -18.10 -33.27
N CYS A 17 12.21 -18.03 -32.19
CA CYS A 17 12.58 -18.55 -30.88
C CYS A 17 12.81 -20.07 -30.88
N ASP A 18 12.32 -20.79 -31.89
CA ASP A 18 12.52 -22.23 -32.05
C ASP A 18 13.84 -22.58 -32.74
N GLN A 19 14.45 -21.65 -33.48
CA GLN A 19 15.64 -21.92 -34.29
C GLN A 19 16.96 -21.69 -33.55
N VAL A 20 16.92 -21.23 -32.30
CA VAL A 20 18.13 -20.97 -31.49
C VAL A 20 17.90 -21.33 -30.02
N ILE A 21 18.41 -22.50 -29.60
CA ILE A 21 18.43 -22.93 -28.20
C ILE A 21 19.18 -21.88 -27.33
N ASN A 22 18.53 -21.42 -26.25
CA ASN A 22 19.10 -20.64 -25.13
C ASN A 22 19.84 -19.32 -25.47
N LYS A 23 19.27 -18.47 -26.32
CA LYS A 23 19.79 -17.07 -26.45
C LYS A 23 19.41 -16.16 -25.29
N CYS A 24 18.31 -16.45 -24.58
CA CYS A 24 17.88 -15.64 -23.45
C CYS A 24 18.55 -16.08 -22.16
N VAL A 25 19.35 -15.18 -21.57
CA VAL A 25 19.90 -15.38 -20.24
C VAL A 25 18.89 -14.86 -19.22
N ASN A 26 18.40 -15.74 -18.34
CA ASN A 26 17.38 -15.44 -17.32
C ASN A 26 16.05 -14.91 -17.87
N GLY A 27 15.58 -15.47 -18.99
CA GLY A 27 14.29 -15.13 -19.58
C GLY A 27 13.81 -16.14 -20.62
N PHE A 28 12.57 -15.96 -21.07
CA PHE A 28 11.97 -16.66 -22.21
C PHE A 28 12.12 -15.81 -23.47
N CYS A 29 12.33 -16.45 -24.62
CA CYS A 29 12.43 -15.76 -25.90
C CYS A 29 11.06 -15.26 -26.36
N GLU A 30 11.02 -14.03 -26.89
CA GLU A 30 9.84 -13.43 -27.51
C GLU A 30 10.20 -12.77 -28.85
N LEU A 31 9.23 -12.73 -29.77
CA LEU A 31 9.34 -11.97 -31.02
C LEU A 31 8.82 -10.56 -30.80
N GLN A 32 9.66 -9.56 -31.03
CA GLN A 32 9.26 -8.15 -30.96
C GLN A 32 8.58 -7.71 -32.26
N THR A 33 7.82 -6.61 -32.19
CA THR A 33 7.04 -6.06 -33.33
C THR A 33 7.89 -5.65 -34.53
N ASN A 34 9.17 -5.35 -34.30
CA ASN A 34 10.17 -5.02 -35.32
C ASN A 34 10.89 -6.24 -35.93
N GLN A 35 10.36 -7.46 -35.71
CA GLN A 35 10.98 -8.72 -36.14
C GLN A 35 12.37 -8.97 -35.52
N GLN A 36 12.69 -8.33 -34.40
CA GLN A 36 13.86 -8.64 -33.59
C GLN A 36 13.50 -9.64 -32.48
N LEU A 37 14.50 -10.41 -32.05
CA LEU A 37 14.36 -11.25 -30.86
C LEU A 37 14.53 -10.39 -29.62
N GLY A 38 13.64 -10.59 -28.66
CA GLY A 38 13.79 -10.10 -27.29
C GLY A 38 13.67 -11.24 -26.30
N CYS A 39 13.90 -10.92 -25.03
CA CYS A 39 13.59 -11.82 -23.92
C CYS A 39 12.55 -11.20 -23.00
N THR A 40 11.54 -11.99 -22.63
CA THR A 40 10.72 -11.74 -21.44
C THR A 40 11.50 -12.28 -20.23
N CYS A 41 11.94 -11.39 -19.33
CA CYS A 41 12.77 -11.79 -18.19
C CYS A 41 12.00 -12.61 -17.15
N PHE A 42 12.71 -13.51 -16.47
CA PHE A 42 12.17 -14.19 -15.29
C PHE A 42 11.94 -13.18 -14.14
N GLY A 43 11.07 -13.53 -13.19
CA GLY A 43 10.87 -12.71 -12.00
C GLY A 43 12.19 -12.45 -11.27
N GLY A 44 12.44 -11.18 -10.91
CA GLY A 44 13.71 -10.77 -10.30
C GLY A 44 14.79 -10.31 -11.29
N TYR A 45 14.49 -10.22 -12.59
CA TYR A 45 15.44 -9.77 -13.62
C TYR A 45 14.84 -8.66 -14.53
N ILE A 46 15.70 -7.78 -15.06
CA ILE A 46 15.36 -6.69 -15.99
C ILE A 46 16.17 -6.80 -17.30
N LYS A 47 15.61 -6.34 -18.42
CA LYS A 47 16.28 -6.37 -19.74
C LYS A 47 17.53 -5.48 -19.74
N ASP A 48 18.61 -5.95 -20.34
CA ASP A 48 19.81 -5.15 -20.59
C ASP A 48 19.52 -4.05 -21.64
N PRO A 49 19.87 -2.78 -21.36
CA PRO A 49 19.66 -1.67 -22.30
C PRO A 49 20.43 -1.79 -23.63
N GLY A 50 21.59 -2.44 -23.62
CA GLY A 50 22.45 -2.66 -24.77
C GLY A 50 22.26 -4.03 -25.44
N ASN A 51 21.61 -4.99 -24.78
CA ASN A 51 21.36 -6.32 -25.34
C ASN A 51 19.97 -6.89 -24.96
N PRO A 52 18.97 -6.87 -25.88
CA PRO A 52 17.61 -7.34 -25.58
C PRO A 52 17.51 -8.85 -25.31
N LEU A 53 18.63 -9.59 -25.44
CA LEU A 53 18.73 -11.02 -25.16
C LEU A 53 19.22 -11.36 -23.73
N VAL A 54 19.59 -10.36 -22.95
CA VAL A 54 20.17 -10.55 -21.61
C VAL A 54 19.26 -9.91 -20.58
N CYS A 55 18.95 -10.67 -19.53
CA CYS A 55 18.27 -10.18 -18.35
C CYS A 55 19.24 -10.17 -17.16
N HIS A 56 19.44 -9.01 -16.55
CA HIS A 56 20.27 -8.82 -15.36
C HIS A 56 19.44 -8.93 -14.09
N PRO A 57 20.00 -9.42 -12.97
CA PRO A 57 19.34 -9.34 -11.68
C PRO A 57 18.92 -7.90 -11.41
N ILE A 58 17.70 -7.72 -10.90
CA ILE A 58 17.24 -6.39 -10.51
C ILE A 58 18.17 -5.88 -9.40
N PRO A 59 18.81 -4.71 -9.58
CA PRO A 59 19.70 -4.17 -8.56
C PRO A 59 18.89 -3.79 -7.31
N PRO A 60 19.51 -3.79 -6.12
CA PRO A 60 18.87 -3.27 -4.93
C PRO A 60 18.42 -1.81 -5.15
N CYS A 61 17.36 -1.39 -4.45
CA CYS A 61 16.66 -0.13 -4.70
C CYS A 61 17.57 1.11 -4.75
N ASN A 62 18.67 1.09 -4.00
CA ASN A 62 19.68 2.17 -3.95
C ASN A 62 20.58 2.25 -5.19
N LEU A 63 20.46 1.34 -6.16
CA LEU A 63 21.34 1.23 -7.33
C LEU A 63 20.57 1.27 -8.67
N MET A 64 19.28 1.63 -8.68
CA MET A 64 18.51 1.75 -9.92
C MET A 64 18.92 3.00 -10.74
N PRO A 65 19.00 2.91 -12.08
CA PRO A 65 19.42 4.02 -12.93
C PRO A 65 18.40 5.17 -12.91
N GLY A 66 18.84 6.37 -12.53
CA GLY A 66 18.00 7.53 -12.22
C GLY A 66 18.07 7.99 -10.76
N SER A 67 18.86 7.33 -9.91
CA SER A 67 19.04 7.70 -8.50
C SER A 67 20.14 8.74 -8.28
N PRO A 68 19.78 9.88 -7.64
CA PRO A 68 20.66 10.47 -6.63
C PRO A 68 20.11 10.29 -5.20
N ASP A 69 18.79 10.17 -4.99
CA ASP A 69 18.12 9.96 -3.69
C ASP A 69 16.62 9.65 -3.91
N GLN A 70 16.23 8.41 -4.22
CA GLN A 70 14.81 8.03 -4.31
C GLN A 70 14.46 7.11 -3.12
N GLN A 71 14.28 7.73 -1.97
CA GLN A 71 13.68 7.09 -0.79
C GLN A 71 12.15 7.24 -0.90
N CYS A 72 11.41 6.13 -0.78
CA CYS A 72 9.96 6.18 -0.61
C CYS A 72 9.63 7.01 0.65
N LEU A 73 9.05 8.20 0.49
CA LEU A 73 8.73 9.03 1.65
C LEU A 73 7.58 8.38 2.43
N ASN A 74 7.77 8.14 3.74
CA ASN A 74 6.86 7.39 4.61
C ASN A 74 6.55 5.96 4.13
N GLY A 75 7.51 5.31 3.47
CA GLY A 75 7.38 3.93 3.01
C GLY A 75 8.73 3.25 2.80
N TRP A 76 8.68 2.05 2.24
CA TRP A 76 9.85 1.27 1.88
C TRP A 76 9.73 0.76 0.45
N CYS A 77 10.87 0.68 -0.23
CA CYS A 77 10.95 0.17 -1.59
C CYS A 77 10.78 -1.34 -1.61
N HIS A 78 9.95 -1.83 -2.53
CA HIS A 78 9.81 -3.26 -2.79
C HIS A 78 9.73 -3.56 -4.29
N MET A 79 9.96 -4.82 -4.63
CA MET A 79 9.75 -5.31 -5.98
C MET A 79 8.31 -5.80 -6.16
N GLN A 80 7.69 -5.37 -7.25
CA GLN A 80 6.39 -5.87 -7.67
C GLN A 80 6.55 -7.17 -8.49
N SER A 81 5.48 -7.94 -8.62
CA SER A 81 5.48 -9.24 -9.33
C SER A 81 5.77 -9.13 -10.84
N ASN A 82 5.61 -7.95 -11.42
CA ASN A 82 5.92 -7.63 -12.82
C ASN A 82 7.39 -7.19 -13.04
N GLY A 83 8.24 -7.23 -12.00
CA GLY A 83 9.64 -6.82 -12.07
C GLY A 83 9.85 -5.30 -12.03
N ILE A 84 8.80 -4.52 -11.76
CA ILE A 84 8.86 -3.07 -11.60
C ILE A 84 9.05 -2.70 -10.12
N PHE A 85 9.75 -1.60 -9.85
CA PHE A 85 9.87 -1.01 -8.52
C PHE A 85 8.56 -0.35 -8.07
N GLY A 86 8.17 -0.52 -6.81
CA GLY A 86 7.10 0.24 -6.17
C GLY A 86 7.44 0.62 -4.73
N CYS A 87 6.71 1.59 -4.21
CA CYS A 87 6.72 1.93 -2.79
C CYS A 87 5.58 1.22 -2.06
N LEU A 88 5.91 0.55 -0.95
CA LEU A 88 4.94 0.14 0.05
C LEU A 88 4.92 1.17 1.16
N CYS A 89 3.73 1.64 1.50
CA CYS A 89 3.55 2.64 2.54
C CYS A 89 3.61 2.02 3.93
N ASN A 90 4.14 2.80 4.88
CA ASN A 90 4.07 2.45 6.29
C ASN A 90 2.61 2.42 6.76
N GLN A 91 2.36 1.77 7.89
CA GLN A 91 1.03 1.77 8.51
C GLN A 91 0.56 3.22 8.75
N GLY A 92 -0.73 3.50 8.47
CA GLY A 92 -1.31 4.84 8.55
C GLY A 92 -1.04 5.72 7.33
N PHE A 93 -0.39 5.20 6.29
CA PHE A 93 -0.11 5.94 5.05
C PHE A 93 -0.62 5.20 3.80
N GLN A 94 -0.91 5.96 2.76
CA GLN A 94 -1.34 5.46 1.45
C GLN A 94 -0.52 6.06 0.31
N LEU A 95 -0.44 5.36 -0.83
CA LEU A 95 0.27 5.85 -2.02
C LEU A 95 -0.34 7.16 -2.50
N SER A 96 0.49 8.19 -2.67
CA SER A 96 0.05 9.47 -3.21
C SER A 96 -0.45 9.31 -4.64
N GLY A 97 -1.61 9.90 -4.94
CA GLY A 97 -2.16 9.91 -6.30
C GLY A 97 -1.35 10.78 -7.28
N SER A 98 -0.49 11.66 -6.76
CA SER A 98 0.30 12.59 -7.58
C SER A 98 1.79 12.24 -7.65
N ASN A 99 2.32 11.49 -6.68
CA ASN A 99 3.71 11.05 -6.67
C ASN A 99 3.85 9.57 -6.25
N PRO A 100 4.21 8.65 -7.17
CA PRO A 100 4.32 7.21 -6.87
C PRO A 100 5.43 6.86 -5.88
N ASN A 101 6.32 7.82 -5.55
CA ASN A 101 7.40 7.65 -4.59
C ASN A 101 7.07 8.21 -3.20
N MET A 102 5.83 8.65 -2.97
CA MET A 102 5.40 9.28 -1.74
C MET A 102 4.19 8.57 -1.16
N CYS A 103 4.24 8.34 0.14
CA CYS A 103 3.12 7.89 0.92
C CYS A 103 2.58 9.07 1.75
N GLU A 104 1.32 9.40 1.51
CA GLU A 104 0.58 10.47 2.20
C GLU A 104 -0.15 9.90 3.41
N ASN A 105 -0.30 10.73 4.45
CA ASN A 105 -1.03 10.34 5.66
C ASN A 105 -2.47 9.99 5.29
N ILE A 106 -2.99 8.91 5.87
CA ILE A 106 -4.42 8.63 5.83
C ILE A 106 -5.03 9.46 6.95
N ASP A 107 -6.00 10.32 6.63
CA ASP A 107 -6.79 10.99 7.68
C ASP A 107 -7.87 10.03 8.18
N GLU A 108 -7.55 9.22 9.19
CA GLU A 108 -8.49 8.22 9.70
C GLU A 108 -9.75 8.86 10.30
N CYS A 109 -9.65 10.10 10.81
CA CYS A 109 -10.77 10.86 11.36
C CYS A 109 -11.79 11.22 10.27
N SER A 110 -11.32 11.66 9.10
CA SER A 110 -12.18 12.01 7.96
C SER A 110 -12.78 10.79 7.27
N VAL A 111 -12.04 9.68 7.22
CA VAL A 111 -12.50 8.43 6.59
C VAL A 111 -13.45 7.65 7.51
N GLY A 112 -13.49 7.96 8.81
CA GLY A 112 -14.35 7.29 9.78
C GLY A 112 -13.85 5.90 10.17
N TYR A 113 -12.55 5.64 10.04
CA TYR A 113 -11.91 4.41 10.49
C TYR A 113 -11.59 4.41 12.00
N THR A 114 -12.08 5.40 12.73
CA THR A 114 -11.82 5.56 14.16
C THR A 114 -13.01 5.15 15.02
N ASP A 115 -12.70 4.54 16.16
CA ASP A 115 -13.67 4.22 17.22
C ASP A 115 -13.82 5.38 18.23
N CYS A 116 -13.41 6.59 17.84
CA CYS A 116 -13.48 7.76 18.73
C CYS A 116 -14.92 8.18 19.01
N ALA A 117 -15.91 7.79 18.18
CA ALA A 117 -17.31 8.16 18.38
C ALA A 117 -17.89 7.47 19.63
N PRO A 118 -18.58 8.20 20.55
CA PRO A 118 -19.02 9.60 20.45
C PRO A 118 -18.03 10.60 21.09
N GLY A 119 -16.92 10.91 20.44
CA GLY A 119 -15.84 11.75 20.96
C GLY A 119 -15.02 12.40 19.86
N ALA A 120 -14.14 13.31 20.24
CA ALA A 120 -13.32 14.07 19.29
C ALA A 120 -12.10 13.25 18.81
N CYS A 121 -11.88 13.23 17.49
CA CYS A 121 -10.74 12.61 16.83
C CYS A 121 -9.73 13.66 16.39
N THR A 122 -8.44 13.35 16.44
CA THR A 122 -7.35 14.17 15.91
C THR A 122 -6.41 13.31 15.09
N ASP A 123 -6.28 13.66 13.81
CA ASP A 123 -5.38 13.02 12.85
C ASP A 123 -3.91 13.33 13.20
N LEU A 124 -3.04 12.33 13.13
CA LEU A 124 -1.59 12.46 13.31
C LEU A 124 -0.87 11.74 12.15
N PRO A 125 0.38 12.10 11.83
CA PRO A 125 1.12 11.37 10.81
C PRO A 125 1.34 9.89 11.20
N GLY A 126 0.67 8.98 10.50
CA GLY A 126 0.76 7.53 10.65
C GLY A 126 -0.16 6.92 11.71
N ASP A 127 -0.97 7.73 12.40
CA ASP A 127 -1.90 7.28 13.44
C ASP A 127 -2.95 8.35 13.75
N PHE A 128 -3.86 8.09 14.67
CA PHE A 128 -4.80 9.09 15.18
C PHE A 128 -4.89 9.01 16.70
N THR A 129 -5.34 10.10 17.33
CA THR A 129 -5.66 10.09 18.75
C THR A 129 -7.10 10.51 19.00
N CYS A 130 -7.78 9.77 19.87
CA CYS A 130 -9.08 10.18 20.41
C CYS A 130 -8.84 11.01 21.67
N GLN A 131 -9.31 12.26 21.68
CA GLN A 131 -9.04 13.18 22.79
C GLN A 131 -10.02 12.98 23.95
N ALA A 132 -11.23 13.52 23.80
CA ALA A 132 -12.26 13.53 24.82
C ALA A 132 -13.50 12.85 24.29
N CYS A 133 -13.95 11.82 25.01
CA CYS A 133 -15.27 11.25 24.81
C CYS A 133 -16.34 12.24 25.32
N ASN A 134 -17.51 12.20 24.70
CA ASN A 134 -18.66 12.97 25.18
C ASN A 134 -19.01 12.62 26.63
N PRO A 135 -19.65 13.52 27.39
CA PRO A 135 -20.10 13.25 28.74
C PRO A 135 -20.90 11.93 28.83
N GLY A 136 -20.56 11.09 29.81
CA GLY A 136 -21.13 9.75 29.96
C GLY A 136 -20.27 8.62 29.39
N TYR A 137 -19.16 8.93 28.72
CA TYR A 137 -18.24 7.97 28.12
C TYR A 137 -16.81 8.17 28.64
N THR A 138 -16.03 7.09 28.66
CA THR A 138 -14.61 7.07 29.00
C THR A 138 -13.79 6.47 27.87
N LEU A 139 -12.56 6.94 27.73
CA LEU A 139 -11.61 6.41 26.77
C LEU A 139 -11.01 5.11 27.30
N THR A 140 -11.03 4.06 26.48
CA THR A 140 -10.39 2.77 26.78
C THR A 140 -8.91 2.80 26.43
N SER A 141 -8.15 1.80 26.89
CA SER A 141 -6.74 1.62 26.51
C SER A 141 -6.52 1.38 25.00
N TYR A 142 -7.59 1.09 24.25
CA TYR A 142 -7.58 0.87 22.80
C TYR A 142 -8.10 2.09 22.02
N GLY A 143 -8.24 3.26 22.68
CA GLY A 143 -8.70 4.47 22.02
C GLY A 143 -10.21 4.51 21.73
N LYS A 144 -11.01 3.54 22.20
CA LYS A 144 -12.47 3.56 22.00
C LYS A 144 -13.19 4.32 23.10
N CYS A 145 -14.23 5.08 22.74
CA CYS A 145 -15.14 5.69 23.72
C CYS A 145 -16.24 4.71 24.14
N GLN A 146 -16.28 4.34 25.43
CA GLN A 146 -17.28 3.43 25.99
C GLN A 146 -18.09 4.10 27.10
N PRO A 147 -19.39 3.80 27.22
CA PRO A 147 -20.22 4.37 28.27
C PRO A 147 -19.72 3.93 29.64
N PHE A 148 -19.86 4.80 30.64
CA PHE A 148 -19.59 4.41 32.03
C PHE A 148 -20.49 3.22 32.40
N GLN A 149 -19.86 2.10 32.76
CA GLN A 149 -20.59 0.96 33.32
C GLN A 149 -20.99 1.30 34.75
N TYR A 150 -22.29 1.51 34.99
CA TYR A 150 -22.85 1.69 36.34
C TYR A 150 -22.57 0.44 37.18
N GLY A 151 -21.52 0.49 38.00
CA GLY A 151 -21.12 -0.62 38.87
C GLY A 151 -19.63 -0.95 38.89
N ASN A 152 -18.81 -0.36 38.01
CA ASN A 152 -17.36 -0.63 37.97
C ASN A 152 -16.50 0.51 38.54
N SER A 153 -15.27 0.20 38.93
CA SER A 153 -14.29 1.11 39.55
C SER A 153 -13.94 2.35 38.70
N ASP A 154 -14.29 2.33 37.41
CA ASP A 154 -13.90 3.35 36.43
C ASP A 154 -14.85 4.56 36.38
N VAL A 155 -15.88 4.60 37.24
CA VAL A 155 -16.77 5.77 37.37
C VAL A 155 -16.11 6.82 38.28
N PRO A 156 -15.81 8.04 37.76
CA PRO A 156 -15.32 9.14 38.59
C PRO A 156 -16.31 9.44 39.71
N GLN A 157 -15.84 9.56 40.95
CA GLN A 157 -16.68 9.79 42.14
C GLN A 157 -17.67 10.96 42.00
N ARG A 158 -17.38 11.95 41.12
CA ARG A 158 -18.28 13.06 40.78
C ARG A 158 -19.62 12.64 40.16
N TRP A 159 -19.69 11.50 39.44
CA TRP A 159 -20.92 11.03 38.79
C TRP A 159 -21.70 9.99 39.62
N ARG A 160 -21.16 9.52 40.75
CA ARG A 160 -21.92 8.66 41.69
C ARG A 160 -23.08 9.41 42.38
N GLN A 161 -23.09 10.75 42.26
CA GLN A 161 -24.03 11.62 42.97
C GLN A 161 -25.17 12.16 42.09
N SER A 162 -25.29 11.75 40.83
CA SER A 162 -26.52 11.98 40.05
C SER A 162 -27.60 10.96 40.42
N ASN A 163 -28.05 11.10 41.68
CA ASN A 163 -29.35 10.76 42.26
C ASN A 163 -30.01 9.40 41.95
N PRO A 164 -29.69 8.36 42.75
CA PRO A 164 -30.56 7.20 42.96
C PRO A 164 -31.77 7.46 43.88
N TRP A 165 -31.91 8.67 44.46
CA TRP A 165 -32.90 8.95 45.51
C TRP A 165 -34.01 9.95 45.11
N LEU A 166 -33.98 10.54 43.92
CA LEU A 166 -34.98 11.56 43.51
C LEU A 166 -36.26 11.01 42.85
N LEU A 167 -36.41 9.68 42.70
CA LEU A 167 -37.67 9.08 42.22
C LEU A 167 -38.29 8.05 43.18
N ALA A 168 -37.77 7.91 44.40
CA ALA A 168 -38.31 6.98 45.40
C ALA A 168 -39.32 7.61 46.38
N TRP A 169 -39.66 8.90 46.25
CA TRP A 169 -40.54 9.62 47.20
C TRP A 169 -41.86 10.14 46.62
N LEU A 170 -42.28 9.70 45.42
CA LEU A 170 -43.55 10.17 44.83
C LEU A 170 -44.61 9.08 44.59
N TRP A 171 -44.37 7.83 44.98
CA TRP A 171 -45.31 6.71 44.73
C TRP A 171 -45.81 5.98 45.99
N ASP A 172 -45.85 6.64 47.16
CA ASP A 172 -46.42 6.00 48.37
C ASP A 172 -47.08 6.98 49.38
N SER A 173 -47.86 7.96 48.92
CA SER A 173 -48.69 8.80 49.84
C SER A 173 -50.02 9.29 49.27
N MET A 174 -50.61 8.61 48.28
CA MET A 174 -52.01 8.83 47.89
C MET A 174 -52.86 7.56 48.02
N ILE A 175 -52.79 6.95 49.20
CA ILE A 175 -53.90 6.18 49.76
C ILE A 175 -54.07 6.68 51.19
N PHE A 176 -54.85 7.75 51.36
CA PHE A 176 -55.87 7.98 52.37
C PHE A 176 -56.59 9.29 52.04
#